data_AF-A0AAP9MCX5-F1
#
_entry.id   AF-A0AAP9MCX5-F1
#
_cell.length_a   1.000
_cell.length_b   1.000
_cell.length_c   1.000
_cell.angle_alpha   90.00
_cell.angle_beta   90.00
_cell.angle_gamma   90.00
#
_symmetry.space_group_name_H-M   'P 1'
#
loop_
_entity.id
_entity.type
_entity.pdbx_description
1 polymer ?
#
loop_
_entity_poly.entity_id
_entity_poly.type
_entity_poly.pdbx_seq_one_letter_code
_entity_poly.pdbx_strand_id
1 'polypeptide(L)'
;MKKFLLIIATSLIVTGCASLKNTDQTQIPKTNEKEETIKHYNYRDKISSESIDIATVSADQSIDISDVNQLRDFDSNVFIGTVESIDGCSTTAAENAFNPIPYEYGKISVLKNLKGQTNSNTINFARNGGVISIADYEKNAPKEMIENDDKHRKEAGQEKIDKASTYVELRYENDIILETGKTYLFFMNYVSSTNTYIVNGVQYGTREIYQPSSKSSLFRELPNESTLQVKNNDTGEFESLDEFIDLYFPS
;
A
#
# COMPACT_ATOMS: atom_id res chain seq x y z
N MET A 1 -52.29 22.30 6.94
CA MET A 1 -51.06 21.68 6.37
C MET A 1 -50.51 20.73 7.41
N LYS A 2 -50.42 19.44 7.04
CA LYS A 2 -50.00 18.33 7.90
C LYS A 2 -48.53 18.52 8.33
N LYS A 3 -48.25 18.41 9.63
CA LYS A 3 -46.92 18.08 10.14
C LYS A 3 -47.05 16.77 10.90
N PHE A 4 -46.69 15.67 10.24
CA PHE A 4 -46.47 14.39 10.88
C PHE A 4 -45.12 14.45 11.58
N LEU A 5 -45.12 14.37 12.91
CA LEU A 5 -43.92 14.08 13.70
C LEU A 5 -44.08 12.65 14.21
N LEU A 6 -43.33 11.74 13.59
CA LEU A 6 -43.29 10.32 13.95
C LEU A 6 -42.38 10.19 15.18
N ILE A 7 -42.97 9.95 16.35
CA ILE A 7 -42.25 9.57 17.57
C ILE A 7 -42.03 8.06 17.50
N ILE A 8 -40.80 7.64 17.22
CA ILE A 8 -40.40 6.23 17.36
C ILE A 8 -39.94 6.04 18.80
N ALA A 9 -40.78 5.34 19.58
CA ALA A 9 -40.47 4.90 20.93
C ALA A 9 -39.52 3.68 20.87
N THR A 10 -38.27 3.87 21.26
CA THR A 10 -37.31 2.78 21.48
C THR A 10 -37.54 2.19 22.86
N SER A 11 -38.15 1.00 22.92
CA SER A 11 -38.29 0.20 24.13
C SER A 11 -36.95 -0.45 24.50
N LEU A 12 -36.36 0.01 25.61
CA LEU A 12 -35.30 -0.69 26.34
C LEU A 12 -35.93 -1.91 27.05
N ILE A 13 -35.60 -3.12 26.59
CA ILE A 13 -35.87 -4.34 27.35
C ILE A 13 -34.62 -4.65 28.16
N VAL A 14 -34.69 -4.32 29.45
CA VAL A 14 -33.79 -4.85 30.47
C VAL A 14 -34.49 -6.04 31.11
N THR A 15 -33.96 -7.24 30.87
CA THR A 15 -34.32 -8.44 31.64
C THR A 15 -33.05 -9.09 32.16
N GLY A 16 -32.75 -8.78 33.42
CA GLY A 16 -31.87 -9.59 34.25
C GLY A 16 -32.71 -10.60 35.04
N CYS A 17 -32.27 -11.86 35.04
CA CYS A 17 -32.13 -12.76 36.20
C CYS A 17 -32.11 -14.22 35.75
N ALA A 18 -30.99 -14.90 35.96
CA ALA A 18 -30.96 -16.19 36.65
C ALA A 18 -29.50 -16.62 36.85
N SER A 19 -29.07 -16.61 38.12
CA SER A 19 -27.87 -17.30 38.58
C SER A 19 -28.14 -18.81 38.57
N LEU A 20 -27.34 -19.58 37.83
CA LEU A 20 -27.17 -21.01 38.03
C LEU A 20 -25.70 -21.27 38.38
N LYS A 21 -25.47 -21.77 39.59
CA LYS A 21 -24.22 -22.38 40.04
C LYS A 21 -24.27 -23.88 39.76
N ASN A 22 -23.07 -24.46 39.57
CA ASN A 22 -22.65 -25.88 39.52
C ASN A 22 -22.05 -26.23 38.15
N THR A 23 -20.89 -26.88 37.98
CA THR A 23 -19.85 -27.43 38.86
C THR A 23 -18.62 -27.71 37.96
N ASP A 24 -17.42 -27.56 38.53
CA ASP A 24 -16.11 -28.08 38.09
C ASP A 24 -15.75 -28.10 36.60
N GLN A 25 -15.01 -27.06 36.17
CA GLN A 25 -14.09 -27.15 35.04
C GLN A 25 -12.68 -27.41 35.57
N THR A 26 -12.16 -28.58 35.22
CA THR A 26 -10.74 -28.93 35.23
C THR A 26 -9.98 -27.83 34.48
N GLN A 27 -9.06 -27.16 35.17
CA GLN A 27 -8.23 -26.10 34.59
C GLN A 27 -7.30 -26.71 33.54
N ILE A 28 -7.66 -26.55 32.26
CA ILE A 28 -6.68 -26.60 31.17
C ILE A 28 -5.94 -25.26 31.24
N PRO A 29 -4.60 -25.23 31.38
CA PRO A 29 -3.87 -23.98 31.40
C PRO A 29 -4.09 -23.25 30.08
N LYS A 30 -4.74 -22.08 30.13
CA LYS A 30 -4.70 -21.13 29.02
C LYS A 30 -3.25 -20.66 28.92
N THR A 31 -2.54 -21.15 27.92
CA THR A 31 -1.34 -20.49 27.43
C THR A 31 -1.77 -19.10 27.00
N ASN A 32 -1.39 -18.09 27.78
CA ASN A 32 -1.46 -16.70 27.34
C ASN A 32 -0.40 -16.52 26.25
N GLU A 33 -0.72 -16.94 25.02
CA GLU A 33 -0.06 -16.35 23.87
C GLU A 33 -0.50 -14.89 23.85
N LYS A 34 0.39 -14.01 24.30
CA LYS A 34 0.32 -12.62 23.89
C LYS A 34 0.36 -12.66 22.36
N GLU A 35 -0.75 -12.31 21.70
CA GLU A 35 -0.67 -11.81 20.34
C GLU A 35 0.27 -10.60 20.41
N GLU A 36 1.55 -10.82 20.09
CA GLU A 36 2.43 -9.73 19.73
C GLU A 36 1.77 -9.09 18.51
N THR A 37 1.15 -7.94 18.72
CA THR A 37 0.72 -7.06 17.64
C THR A 37 1.99 -6.69 16.89
N ILE A 38 2.26 -7.39 15.79
CA ILE A 38 3.42 -7.11 14.95
C ILE A 38 3.21 -5.72 14.38
N LYS A 39 3.95 -4.76 14.93
CA LYS A 39 3.95 -3.39 14.41
C LYS A 39 4.81 -3.38 13.17
N HIS A 40 4.17 -3.32 12.01
CA HIS A 40 4.87 -3.08 10.76
C HIS A 40 5.38 -1.63 10.71
N TYR A 41 6.60 -1.43 10.20
CA TYR A 41 7.22 -0.11 10.15
C TYR A 41 6.72 0.67 8.94
N ASN A 42 6.21 1.89 9.17
CA ASN A 42 5.86 2.85 8.14
C ASN A 42 6.47 4.21 8.47
N TYR A 43 7.36 4.73 7.60
CA TYR A 43 8.01 6.02 7.85
C TYR A 43 7.04 7.20 7.93
N ARG A 44 5.89 7.11 7.25
CA ARG A 44 4.86 8.15 7.20
C ARG A 44 4.25 8.43 8.59
N ASP A 45 4.25 7.45 9.49
CA ASP A 45 3.75 7.58 10.87
C ASP A 45 4.44 8.70 11.67
N LYS A 46 5.62 9.13 11.22
CA LYS A 46 6.41 10.20 11.86
C LYS A 46 6.16 11.58 11.26
N ILE A 47 5.38 11.67 10.18
CA ILE A 47 5.14 12.89 9.41
C ILE A 47 3.76 13.43 9.77
N SER A 48 3.67 14.72 10.13
CA SER A 48 2.38 15.37 10.36
C SER A 48 1.68 15.67 9.04
N SER A 49 0.40 15.34 8.91
CA SER A 49 -0.38 15.67 7.71
C SER A 49 -0.48 17.17 7.45
N GLU A 50 -0.35 18.01 8.48
CA GLU A 50 -0.33 19.48 8.36
C GLU A 50 0.93 20.02 7.67
N SER A 51 1.96 19.18 7.50
CA SER A 51 3.25 19.56 6.90
C SER A 51 3.44 19.06 5.47
N ILE A 52 2.39 18.54 4.83
CA ILE A 52 2.45 17.91 3.51
C ILE A 52 1.73 18.76 2.47
N ASP A 53 2.49 19.24 1.47
CA ASP A 53 1.94 19.75 0.22
C ASP A 53 1.74 18.60 -0.78
N ILE A 54 0.57 18.49 -1.40
CA ILE A 54 0.23 17.39 -2.32
C ILE A 54 0.41 17.85 -3.78
N ALA A 55 1.19 17.08 -4.54
CA ALA A 55 1.36 17.22 -5.97
C ALA A 55 0.87 15.95 -6.69
N THR A 56 -0.14 16.12 -7.54
CA THR A 56 -0.65 15.05 -8.39
C THR A 56 0.11 15.00 -9.71
N VAL A 57 0.54 13.80 -10.09
CA VAL A 57 1.23 13.53 -11.35
C VAL A 57 0.26 12.83 -12.30
N SER A 58 0.18 13.33 -13.53
CA SER A 58 -0.46 12.64 -14.65
C SER A 58 0.61 12.30 -15.67
N ALA A 59 0.58 11.07 -16.21
CA ALA A 59 1.52 10.63 -17.23
C ALA A 59 0.84 9.69 -18.22
N ASP A 60 1.14 9.90 -19.50
CA ASP A 60 0.80 8.97 -20.57
C ASP A 60 1.60 7.68 -20.40
N GLN A 61 0.91 6.54 -20.53
CA GLN A 61 1.51 5.23 -20.40
C GLN A 61 1.84 4.64 -21.77
N SER A 62 2.95 3.92 -21.87
CA SER A 62 3.37 3.26 -23.12
C SER A 62 2.52 2.03 -23.47
N ILE A 63 1.73 1.54 -22.52
CA ILE A 63 0.79 0.43 -22.64
C ILE A 63 -0.54 0.82 -22.01
N ASP A 64 -1.61 0.09 -22.32
CA ASP A 64 -2.84 0.17 -21.54
C ASP A 64 -2.65 -0.57 -20.22
N ILE A 65 -2.35 0.17 -19.15
CA ILE A 65 -2.13 -0.39 -17.81
C ILE A 65 -3.41 -0.94 -17.17
N SER A 66 -4.60 -0.62 -17.70
CA SER A 66 -5.87 -1.17 -17.24
C SER A 66 -6.15 -2.57 -17.78
N ASP A 67 -5.51 -2.94 -18.89
CA ASP A 67 -5.54 -4.28 -19.45
C ASP A 67 -4.53 -5.18 -18.74
N VAL A 68 -5.05 -6.14 -17.97
CA VAL A 68 -4.24 -7.08 -17.20
C VAL A 68 -3.29 -7.90 -18.08
N ASN A 69 -3.65 -8.25 -19.32
CA ASN A 69 -2.75 -8.98 -20.22
C ASN A 69 -1.58 -8.11 -20.64
N GLN A 70 -1.83 -6.85 -21.01
CA GLN A 70 -0.77 -5.93 -21.40
C GLN A 70 0.16 -5.61 -20.23
N LEU A 71 -0.39 -5.36 -19.04
CA LEU A 71 0.41 -5.12 -17.84
C LEU A 71 1.22 -6.36 -17.45
N ARG A 72 0.58 -7.55 -17.44
CA ARG A 72 1.27 -8.82 -17.22
C ARG A 72 2.43 -8.99 -18.19
N ASP A 73 2.23 -8.73 -19.48
CA ASP A 73 3.24 -8.99 -20.51
C ASP A 73 4.41 -8.00 -20.40
N PHE A 74 4.15 -6.76 -20.00
CA PHE A 74 5.14 -5.73 -19.76
C PHE A 74 6.03 -5.99 -18.54
N ASP A 75 5.47 -6.53 -17.44
CA ASP A 75 6.22 -6.77 -16.20
C ASP A 75 6.91 -8.13 -16.17
N SER A 76 8.15 -8.18 -15.69
CA SER A 76 8.94 -9.42 -15.60
C SER A 76 8.45 -10.36 -14.50
N ASN A 77 7.85 -9.81 -13.44
CA ASN A 77 7.44 -10.54 -12.26
C ASN A 77 6.01 -10.17 -11.86
N VAL A 78 5.22 -11.19 -11.58
CA VAL A 78 3.90 -11.05 -10.94
C VAL A 78 3.83 -12.01 -9.78
N PHE A 79 3.49 -11.51 -8.60
CA PHE A 79 3.45 -12.32 -7.38
C PHE A 79 2.47 -11.75 -6.35
N ILE A 80 2.07 -12.59 -5.41
CA ILE A 80 1.30 -12.21 -4.23
C ILE A 80 2.27 -12.07 -3.05
N GLY A 81 2.20 -10.95 -2.33
CA GLY A 81 3.10 -10.68 -1.21
C GLY A 81 2.53 -9.72 -0.17
N THR A 82 3.05 -9.81 1.05
CA THR A 82 2.69 -8.97 2.20
C THR A 82 3.72 -7.86 2.37
N VAL A 83 3.26 -6.61 2.48
CA VAL A 83 4.15 -5.46 2.71
C VAL A 83 4.63 -5.48 4.15
N GLU A 84 5.88 -5.84 4.38
CA GLU A 84 6.45 -5.94 5.72
C GLU A 84 6.76 -4.58 6.32
N SER A 85 7.27 -3.67 5.48
CA SER A 85 7.61 -2.31 5.87
C SER A 85 7.58 -1.36 4.69
N ILE A 86 7.32 -0.09 5.01
CA ILE A 86 7.53 1.06 4.13
C ILE A 86 8.59 1.93 4.82
N ASP A 87 9.81 1.88 4.29
CA ASP A 87 11.01 2.31 4.99
C ASP A 87 11.34 3.79 4.79
N GLY A 88 10.95 4.36 3.66
CA GLY A 88 11.20 5.76 3.32
C GLY A 88 10.77 6.14 1.91
N CYS A 89 11.10 7.37 1.52
CA CYS A 89 10.95 7.90 0.17
C CYS A 89 12.27 8.53 -0.30
N SER A 90 12.69 8.26 -1.52
CA SER A 90 13.99 8.70 -2.04
C SER A 90 13.97 8.88 -3.56
N THR A 91 14.65 9.91 -4.03
CA THR A 91 14.82 10.18 -5.47
C THR A 91 15.77 9.21 -6.15
N THR A 92 16.46 8.32 -5.43
CA THR A 92 17.48 7.42 -6.01
C THR A 92 17.36 5.96 -5.62
N ALA A 93 16.44 5.60 -4.71
CA ALA A 93 16.39 4.25 -4.11
C ALA A 93 16.17 3.11 -5.11
N ALA A 94 15.47 3.37 -6.21
CA ALA A 94 15.14 2.34 -7.19
C ALA A 94 16.23 2.11 -8.25
N GLU A 95 16.94 3.16 -8.66
CA GLU A 95 17.78 3.12 -9.87
C GLU A 95 19.19 3.69 -9.70
N ASN A 96 19.59 4.11 -8.49
CA ASN A 96 20.86 4.82 -8.22
C ASN A 96 21.06 6.12 -9.02
N ALA A 97 19.98 6.67 -9.58
CA ALA A 97 19.95 7.93 -10.32
C ALA A 97 18.78 8.77 -9.83
N PHE A 98 18.90 10.10 -9.93
CA PHE A 98 17.83 11.01 -9.54
C PHE A 98 16.60 10.83 -10.43
N ASN A 99 15.46 10.57 -9.80
CA ASN A 99 14.14 10.59 -10.42
C ASN A 99 13.31 11.76 -9.83
N PRO A 100 12.77 12.67 -10.68
CA PRO A 100 11.87 13.74 -10.25
C PRO A 100 10.60 13.25 -9.56
N ILE A 101 10.16 12.03 -9.86
CA ILE A 101 9.11 11.35 -9.11
C ILE A 101 9.84 10.40 -8.16
N PRO A 102 9.92 10.71 -6.85
CA PRO A 102 10.69 9.90 -5.93
C PRO A 102 10.06 8.52 -5.80
N TYR A 103 10.82 7.59 -5.23
CA TYR A 103 10.36 6.25 -4.93
C TYR A 103 10.14 6.09 -3.44
N GLU A 104 8.93 5.71 -3.07
CA GLU A 104 8.69 5.03 -1.82
C GLU A 104 9.25 3.61 -1.88
N TYR A 105 9.97 3.20 -0.85
CA TYR A 105 10.64 1.91 -0.83
C TYR A 105 10.46 1.18 0.50
N GLY A 106 10.66 -0.13 0.47
CA GLY A 106 10.53 -0.96 1.67
C GLY A 106 10.72 -2.43 1.34
N LYS A 107 10.03 -3.29 2.09
CA LYS A 107 10.16 -4.75 1.97
C LYS A 107 8.82 -5.45 1.79
N ILE A 108 8.82 -6.48 0.96
CA ILE A 108 7.69 -7.39 0.75
C ILE A 108 8.13 -8.81 1.06
N SER A 109 7.33 -9.53 1.83
CA SER A 109 7.37 -10.99 1.94
C SER A 109 6.55 -11.61 0.82
N VAL A 110 7.22 -12.32 -0.09
CA VAL A 110 6.60 -13.00 -1.23
C VAL A 110 5.97 -14.30 -0.77
N LEU A 111 4.67 -14.47 -1.04
CA LEU A 111 3.90 -15.65 -0.67
C LEU A 111 3.73 -16.63 -1.83
N LYS A 112 3.57 -16.12 -3.06
CA LYS A 112 3.44 -16.95 -4.28
C LYS A 112 3.87 -16.18 -5.52
N ASN A 113 4.73 -16.79 -6.34
CA ASN A 113 5.05 -16.28 -7.68
C ASN A 113 4.03 -16.80 -8.71
N LEU A 114 3.45 -15.90 -9.51
CA LEU A 114 2.52 -16.21 -10.61
C LEU A 114 3.20 -16.08 -11.98
N LYS A 115 4.10 -15.11 -12.14
CA LYS A 115 4.97 -14.93 -13.30
C LYS A 115 6.38 -14.59 -12.84
N GLY A 116 7.37 -15.19 -13.49
CA GLY A 116 8.77 -15.05 -13.10
C GLY A 116 9.05 -15.68 -11.73
N GLN A 117 10.29 -15.56 -11.27
CA GLN A 117 10.66 -15.95 -9.91
C GLN A 117 11.36 -14.78 -9.25
N THR A 118 10.96 -14.47 -8.02
CA THR A 118 11.71 -13.54 -7.17
C THR A 118 13.01 -14.19 -6.72
N ASN A 119 14.01 -13.37 -6.47
CA ASN A 119 15.34 -13.81 -6.04
C ASN A 119 15.43 -14.19 -4.55
N SER A 120 14.35 -13.95 -3.79
CA SER A 120 14.25 -14.18 -2.35
C SER A 120 12.77 -14.22 -1.94
N ASN A 121 12.49 -14.81 -0.77
CA ASN A 121 11.16 -14.75 -0.13
C ASN A 121 10.88 -13.39 0.51
N THR A 122 11.91 -12.60 0.79
CA THR A 122 11.76 -11.19 1.18
C THR A 122 12.57 -10.34 0.22
N ILE A 123 11.90 -9.41 -0.44
CA ILE A 123 12.48 -8.56 -1.49
C ILE A 123 12.43 -7.09 -1.09
N ASN A 124 13.33 -6.29 -1.64
CA ASN A 124 13.20 -4.85 -1.62
C ASN A 124 12.26 -4.41 -2.74
N PHE A 125 11.39 -3.46 -2.46
CA PHE A 125 10.55 -2.84 -3.47
C PHE A 125 10.76 -1.33 -3.53
N ALA A 126 10.39 -0.77 -4.67
CA ALA A 126 10.20 0.65 -4.88
C ALA A 126 8.90 0.90 -5.65
N ARG A 127 8.19 1.98 -5.34
CA ARG A 127 7.00 2.47 -6.03
C ARG A 127 7.17 3.95 -6.29
N ASN A 128 6.86 4.41 -7.50
CA ASN A 128 6.83 5.84 -7.79
C ASN A 128 5.84 6.58 -6.88
N GLY A 129 6.23 7.77 -6.44
CA GLY A 129 5.49 8.59 -5.50
C GLY A 129 5.87 8.31 -4.05
N GLY A 130 5.25 9.04 -3.13
CA GLY A 130 5.52 8.99 -1.69
C GLY A 130 5.66 10.37 -1.08
N VAL A 131 5.94 10.40 0.22
CA VAL A 131 6.11 11.63 1.00
C VAL A 131 7.58 11.85 1.26
N ILE A 132 8.13 12.99 0.85
CA ILE A 132 9.56 13.29 0.97
C ILE A 132 9.75 14.73 1.48
N SER A 133 10.77 14.97 2.30
CA SER A 133 11.12 16.33 2.71
C SER A 133 11.73 17.09 1.52
N ILE A 134 11.56 18.41 1.47
CA ILE A 134 12.21 19.23 0.41
C ILE A 134 13.74 19.02 0.47
N ALA A 135 14.31 18.93 1.67
CA ALA A 135 15.75 18.71 1.86
C ALA A 135 16.23 17.37 1.26
N ASP A 136 15.49 16.28 1.48
CA ASP A 136 15.84 14.96 0.94
C ASP A 136 15.60 14.87 -0.56
N TYR A 137 14.56 15.54 -1.07
CA TYR A 137 14.30 15.63 -2.51
C TYR A 137 15.45 16.34 -3.24
N GLU A 138 15.88 17.49 -2.73
CA GLU A 138 16.93 18.33 -3.34
C GLU A 138 18.35 17.74 -3.19
N LYS A 139 18.57 16.79 -2.27
CA LYS A 139 19.91 16.24 -1.96
C LYS A 139 20.67 15.71 -3.19
N ASN A 140 19.97 15.07 -4.11
CA ASN A 140 20.53 14.50 -5.33
C ASN A 140 20.00 15.18 -6.60
N ALA A 141 19.23 16.27 -6.46
CA ALA A 141 18.61 16.95 -7.59
C ALA A 141 19.66 17.69 -8.44
N PRO A 142 19.44 17.83 -9.76
CA PRO A 142 20.26 18.67 -10.60
C PRO A 142 20.28 20.11 -10.10
N LYS A 143 21.46 20.75 -10.14
CA LYS A 143 21.64 22.12 -9.65
C LYS A 143 20.66 23.12 -10.28
N GLU A 144 20.40 23.00 -11.58
CA GLU A 144 19.47 23.87 -12.30
C GLU A 144 18.02 23.75 -11.80
N MET A 145 17.60 22.56 -11.36
CA MET A 145 16.28 22.34 -10.76
C MET A 145 16.19 23.05 -9.41
N ILE A 146 17.23 22.91 -8.56
CA ILE A 146 17.28 23.59 -7.26
C ILE A 146 17.24 25.11 -7.43
N GLU A 147 18.01 25.65 -8.38
CA GLU A 147 18.04 27.09 -8.68
C GLU A 147 16.67 27.59 -9.16
N ASN A 148 15.97 26.81 -9.99
CA ASN A 148 14.62 27.12 -10.45
C ASN A 148 13.59 27.07 -9.30
N ASP A 149 13.66 26.06 -8.43
CA ASP A 149 12.75 25.92 -7.30
C ASP A 149 12.98 27.02 -6.24
N ASP A 150 14.25 27.40 -5.98
CA ASP A 150 14.58 28.53 -5.13
C ASP A 150 14.02 29.85 -5.69
N LYS A 151 14.07 30.04 -7.03
CA LYS A 151 13.45 31.19 -7.68
C LYS A 151 11.94 31.23 -7.46
N HIS A 152 11.23 30.12 -7.66
CA HIS A 152 9.79 30.06 -7.44
C HIS A 152 9.40 30.27 -5.96
N ARG A 153 10.16 29.67 -5.03
CA ARG A 153 9.96 29.93 -3.59
C ARG A 153 10.13 31.41 -3.25
N LYS A 154 11.11 32.08 -3.85
CA LYS A 154 11.30 33.53 -3.70
C LYS A 154 10.12 34.33 -4.22
N GLU A 155 9.62 34.02 -5.42
CA GLU A 155 8.44 34.67 -6.00
C GLU A 155 7.18 34.45 -5.15
N ALA A 156 7.07 33.28 -4.49
CA ALA A 156 5.99 32.95 -3.57
C ALA A 156 6.19 33.48 -2.12
N GLY A 157 7.31 34.14 -1.82
CA GLY A 157 7.62 34.63 -0.46
C GLY A 157 8.00 33.55 0.56
N GLN A 158 8.39 32.35 0.10
CA GLN A 158 8.73 31.17 0.89
C GLN A 158 10.25 30.95 1.09
N GLU A 159 11.06 32.00 1.00
CA GLU A 159 12.54 31.89 1.09
C GLU A 159 13.06 31.32 2.42
N LYS A 160 12.26 31.39 3.49
CA LYS A 160 12.65 30.97 4.85
C LYS A 160 12.03 29.63 5.27
N ILE A 161 11.53 28.86 4.32
CA ILE A 161 10.93 27.56 4.60
C ILE A 161 11.97 26.61 5.23
N ASP A 162 11.55 25.86 6.24
CA ASP A 162 12.38 24.78 6.78
C ASP A 162 12.23 23.54 5.88
N LYS A 163 13.18 23.39 4.96
CA LYS A 163 13.18 22.31 3.97
C LYS A 163 13.22 20.90 4.59
N ALA A 164 13.71 20.75 5.82
CA ALA A 164 13.82 19.45 6.50
C ALA A 164 12.50 19.02 7.19
N SER A 165 11.64 19.99 7.53
CA SER A 165 10.33 19.73 8.16
C SER A 165 9.14 20.03 7.26
N THR A 166 9.38 20.51 6.04
CA THR A 166 8.37 20.66 4.99
C THR A 166 8.42 19.47 4.05
N TYR A 167 7.28 18.82 3.87
CA TYR A 167 7.15 17.62 3.05
C TYR A 167 6.30 17.89 1.82
N VAL A 168 6.62 17.18 0.75
CA VAL A 168 5.80 17.08 -0.45
C VAL A 168 5.39 15.63 -0.64
N GLU A 169 4.12 15.42 -0.96
CA GLU A 169 3.61 14.15 -1.41
C GLU A 169 3.45 14.18 -2.93
N LEU A 170 4.22 13.34 -3.62
CA LEU A 170 4.03 13.12 -5.05
C LEU A 170 3.25 11.83 -5.25
N ARG A 171 2.15 11.88 -6.01
CA ARG A 171 1.34 10.70 -6.30
C ARG A 171 0.75 10.76 -7.69
N TYR A 172 0.75 9.64 -8.39
CA TYR A 172 0.03 9.51 -9.65
C TYR A 172 -1.48 9.63 -9.43
N GLU A 173 -2.18 10.23 -10.38
CA GLU A 173 -3.64 10.34 -10.31
C GLU A 173 -4.29 8.95 -10.13
N ASN A 174 -5.26 8.88 -9.22
CA ASN A 174 -5.98 7.67 -8.82
C ASN A 174 -5.14 6.55 -8.17
N ASP A 175 -3.85 6.77 -7.96
CA ASP A 175 -3.01 5.73 -7.40
C ASP A 175 -3.37 5.36 -5.95
N ILE A 176 -3.14 4.10 -5.59
CA ILE A 176 -3.40 3.62 -4.24
C ILE A 176 -2.30 4.03 -3.25
N ILE A 177 -2.67 4.10 -1.97
CA ILE A 177 -1.71 4.20 -0.86
C ILE A 177 -1.42 2.78 -0.38
N LEU A 178 -0.16 2.37 -0.48
CA LEU A 178 0.27 1.08 0.04
C LEU A 178 0.24 1.09 1.57
N GLU A 179 -0.29 0.03 2.17
CA GLU A 179 -0.38 -0.12 3.62
C GLU A 179 0.48 -1.30 4.08
N THR A 180 1.24 -1.09 5.13
CA THR A 180 2.03 -2.14 5.76
C THR A 180 1.14 -3.19 6.42
N GLY A 181 1.54 -4.46 6.33
CA GLY A 181 0.81 -5.62 6.83
C GLY A 181 -0.26 -6.13 5.88
N LYS A 182 -0.65 -5.37 4.85
CA LYS A 182 -1.57 -5.86 3.82
C LYS A 182 -0.84 -6.67 2.75
N THR A 183 -1.59 -7.60 2.17
CA THR A 183 -1.18 -8.49 1.09
C THR A 183 -1.76 -7.99 -0.21
N TYR A 184 -0.95 -7.98 -1.25
CA TYR A 184 -1.34 -7.52 -2.57
C TYR A 184 -0.81 -8.46 -3.66
N LEU A 185 -1.49 -8.44 -4.80
CA LEU A 185 -0.95 -8.86 -6.09
C LEU A 185 -0.13 -7.71 -6.66
N PHE A 186 1.13 -7.99 -7.01
CA PHE A 186 2.07 -7.00 -7.53
C PHE A 186 2.49 -7.33 -8.97
N PHE A 187 2.55 -6.30 -9.82
CA PHE A 187 3.16 -6.33 -11.14
C PHE A 187 4.43 -5.48 -11.11
N MET A 188 5.59 -6.11 -11.31
CA MET A 188 6.88 -5.46 -11.07
C MET A 188 7.97 -5.89 -12.04
N ASN A 189 8.92 -4.97 -12.24
CA ASN A 189 10.17 -5.22 -12.94
C ASN A 189 11.36 -5.24 -11.97
N TYR A 190 12.28 -6.20 -12.14
CA TYR A 190 13.48 -6.30 -11.31
C TYR A 190 14.61 -5.43 -11.84
N VAL A 191 15.15 -4.55 -10.99
CA VAL A 191 16.32 -3.73 -11.26
C VAL A 191 17.53 -4.31 -10.55
N SER A 192 18.41 -4.92 -11.34
CA SER A 192 19.58 -5.64 -10.82
C SER A 192 20.64 -4.75 -10.18
N SER A 193 20.77 -3.48 -10.60
CA SER A 193 21.77 -2.54 -10.08
C SER A 193 21.52 -2.13 -8.63
N THR A 194 20.28 -2.19 -8.18
CA THR A 194 19.83 -1.86 -6.81
C THR A 194 19.29 -3.07 -6.04
N ASN A 195 19.12 -4.22 -6.71
CA ASN A 195 18.46 -5.39 -6.16
C ASN A 195 17.06 -5.04 -5.63
N THR A 196 16.28 -4.33 -6.45
CA THR A 196 14.97 -3.79 -6.10
C THR A 196 13.95 -4.14 -7.17
N TYR A 197 12.73 -4.49 -6.76
CA TYR A 197 11.59 -4.64 -7.67
C TYR A 197 10.83 -3.33 -7.73
N ILE A 198 10.57 -2.80 -8.92
CA ILE A 198 9.83 -1.55 -9.12
C ILE A 198 8.40 -1.89 -9.51
N VAL A 199 7.43 -1.33 -8.78
CA VAL A 199 6.02 -1.43 -9.14
C VAL A 199 5.71 -0.54 -10.34
N ASN A 200 5.08 -1.12 -11.35
CA ASN A 200 4.56 -0.40 -12.52
C ASN A 200 3.02 -0.36 -12.49
N GLY A 201 2.39 0.30 -13.48
CA GLY A 201 0.94 0.21 -13.67
C GLY A 201 0.08 1.01 -12.68
N VAL A 202 0.65 1.93 -11.89
CA VAL A 202 -0.11 2.81 -10.98
C VAL A 202 -1.07 1.98 -10.11
N GLN A 203 -2.37 2.27 -10.10
CA GLN A 203 -3.36 1.54 -9.31
C GLN A 203 -3.50 0.08 -9.75
N TYR A 204 -3.22 -0.24 -11.01
CA TYR A 204 -3.42 -1.58 -11.56
C TYR A 204 -2.31 -2.55 -11.20
N GLY A 205 -1.09 -2.07 -11.00
CA GLY A 205 0.04 -2.93 -10.64
C GLY A 205 0.14 -3.30 -9.17
N THR A 206 -0.83 -2.87 -8.35
CA THR A 206 -0.93 -3.33 -6.95
C THR A 206 -2.39 -3.46 -6.54
N ARG A 207 -2.85 -4.70 -6.38
CA ARG A 207 -4.25 -5.02 -6.11
C ARG A 207 -4.39 -5.75 -4.78
N GLU A 208 -5.22 -5.22 -3.88
CA GLU A 208 -5.38 -5.79 -2.52
C GLU A 208 -5.95 -7.22 -2.59
N ILE A 209 -5.32 -8.12 -1.82
CA ILE A 209 -5.83 -9.48 -1.61
C ILE A 209 -6.55 -9.54 -0.29
N TYR A 210 -7.79 -10.00 -0.31
CA TYR A 210 -8.69 -10.00 0.85
C TYR A 210 -9.33 -11.37 1.04
N GLN A 211 -9.51 -11.77 2.29
CA GLN A 211 -10.23 -12.97 2.67
C GLN A 211 -11.56 -12.60 3.37
N PRO A 212 -12.72 -12.84 2.74
CA PRO A 212 -14.01 -12.45 3.31
C PRO A 212 -14.36 -13.11 4.64
N SER A 213 -13.96 -14.37 4.84
CA SER A 213 -14.29 -15.15 6.02
C SER A 213 -13.63 -14.61 7.30
N SER A 214 -12.37 -14.16 7.19
CA SER A 214 -11.59 -13.57 8.28
C SER A 214 -11.63 -12.04 8.29
N LYS A 215 -12.15 -11.42 7.22
CA LYS A 215 -12.12 -9.98 6.98
C LYS A 215 -10.72 -9.38 7.08
N SER A 216 -9.74 -10.09 6.54
CA SER A 216 -8.33 -9.73 6.62
C SER A 216 -7.69 -9.65 5.24
N SER A 217 -6.73 -8.74 5.11
CA SER A 217 -5.77 -8.69 4.00
C SER A 217 -4.35 -9.01 4.48
N LEU A 218 -4.16 -9.37 5.74
CA LEU A 218 -2.86 -9.73 6.32
C LEU A 218 -2.69 -11.25 6.32
N PHE A 219 -1.65 -11.73 5.62
CA PHE A 219 -1.31 -13.15 5.54
C PHE A 219 0.21 -13.35 5.74
N ARG A 220 0.59 -14.39 6.48
CA ARG A 220 1.99 -14.85 6.59
C ARG A 220 2.29 -16.01 5.64
N GLU A 221 1.26 -16.80 5.37
CA GLU A 221 1.23 -17.87 4.38
C GLU A 221 -0.05 -17.66 3.58
N LEU A 222 0.00 -17.90 2.27
CA LEU A 222 -1.16 -17.69 1.41
C LEU A 222 -2.24 -18.74 1.73
N PRO A 223 -3.47 -18.34 2.10
CA PRO A 223 -4.60 -19.27 2.19
C PRO A 223 -4.93 -19.89 0.83
N ASN A 224 -5.84 -20.88 0.81
CA ASN A 224 -6.36 -21.40 -0.45
C ASN A 224 -6.97 -20.25 -1.29
N GLU A 225 -6.50 -20.12 -2.52
CA GLU A 225 -6.82 -19.03 -3.44
C GLU A 225 -8.31 -18.93 -3.75
N SER A 226 -9.02 -20.07 -3.77
CA SER A 226 -10.48 -20.11 -3.96
C SER A 226 -11.27 -19.49 -2.80
N THR A 227 -10.59 -19.12 -1.71
CA THR A 227 -11.18 -18.44 -0.56
C THR A 227 -10.81 -16.96 -0.49
N LEU A 228 -9.99 -16.50 -1.43
CA LEU A 228 -9.44 -15.15 -1.50
C LEU A 228 -10.08 -14.38 -2.66
N GLN A 229 -10.03 -13.06 -2.54
CA GLN A 229 -10.49 -12.14 -3.55
C GLN A 229 -9.39 -11.13 -3.86
N VAL A 230 -9.39 -10.60 -5.08
CA VAL A 230 -8.51 -9.51 -5.51
C VAL A 230 -9.33 -8.27 -5.82
N LYS A 231 -8.89 -7.11 -5.34
CA LYS A 231 -9.61 -5.84 -5.52
C LYS A 231 -9.43 -5.29 -6.93
N ASN A 232 -10.49 -5.00 -7.65
CA ASN A 232 -10.45 -4.16 -8.85
C ASN A 232 -10.40 -2.69 -8.41
N ASN A 233 -9.30 -2.00 -8.72
CA ASN A 233 -9.10 -0.64 -8.24
C ASN A 233 -9.89 0.41 -9.03
N ASP A 234 -10.45 0.06 -10.19
CA ASP A 234 -11.34 0.96 -10.95
C ASP A 234 -12.74 0.99 -10.35
N THR A 235 -13.28 -0.21 -10.08
CA THR A 235 -14.66 -0.36 -9.59
C THR A 235 -14.74 -0.32 -8.07
N GLY A 236 -13.63 -0.63 -7.39
CA GLY A 236 -13.58 -0.83 -5.94
C GLY A 236 -14.09 -2.20 -5.48
N GLU A 237 -14.62 -3.02 -6.40
CA GLU A 237 -15.20 -4.33 -6.10
C GLU A 237 -14.13 -5.42 -5.99
N PHE A 238 -14.47 -6.49 -5.28
CA PHE A 238 -13.62 -7.67 -5.12
C PHE A 238 -14.08 -8.79 -6.07
N GLU A 239 -13.14 -9.38 -6.80
CA GLU A 239 -13.37 -10.53 -7.69
C GLU A 239 -12.63 -11.78 -7.19
N SER A 240 -13.04 -12.98 -7.64
CA SER A 240 -12.42 -14.23 -7.18
C SER A 240 -10.95 -14.31 -7.58
N LEU A 241 -10.07 -14.62 -6.63
CA LEU A 241 -8.63 -14.68 -6.93
C LEU A 241 -8.27 -15.88 -7.81
N ASP A 242 -8.85 -17.05 -7.56
CA ASP A 242 -8.60 -18.25 -8.34
C ASP A 242 -9.04 -18.09 -9.81
N GLU A 243 -10.26 -17.59 -10.06
CA GLU A 243 -10.74 -17.30 -11.41
C GLU A 243 -9.86 -16.25 -12.12
N PHE A 244 -9.40 -15.24 -11.38
CA PHE A 244 -8.47 -14.24 -11.91
C PHE A 244 -7.13 -14.87 -12.32
N ILE A 245 -6.56 -15.74 -11.47
CA ILE A 245 -5.30 -16.44 -11.76
C ILE A 245 -5.47 -17.37 -12.96
N ASP A 246 -6.53 -18.16 -13.02
CA ASP A 246 -6.80 -19.08 -14.12
C ASP A 246 -6.94 -18.35 -15.46
N LEU A 247 -7.56 -17.17 -15.44
CA LEU A 247 -7.76 -16.35 -16.64
C LEU A 247 -6.47 -15.71 -17.14
N TYR A 248 -5.63 -15.16 -16.25
CA TYR A 248 -4.50 -14.32 -16.64
C TYR A 248 -3.12 -14.98 -16.47
N PHE A 249 -3.04 -16.07 -15.70
CA PHE A 249 -1.80 -16.81 -15.42
C PHE A 249 -2.01 -18.32 -15.59
N PRO A 250 -2.50 -18.77 -16.76
CA PRO A 250 -2.71 -20.19 -17.00
C PRO A 250 -1.39 -20.96 -16.92
N SER A 251 -1.44 -22.14 -16.29
CA SER A 251 -0.30 -23.05 -16.14
C SER A 251 0.14 -23.70 -17.45
#